data_AF-A0A356FSR5-F1
#
_entry.id   AF-A0A356FSR5-F1
#
_cell.length_a   1.000
_cell.length_b   1.000
_cell.length_c   1.000
_cell.angle_alpha   90.00
_cell.angle_beta   90.00
_cell.angle_gamma   90.00
#
_symmetry.space_group_name_H-M   'P 1'
#
loop_
_entity.id
_entity.type
_entity.pdbx_description
1 polymer ?
#
loop_
_entity_poly.entity_id
_entity_poly.type
_entity_poly.pdbx_seq_one_letter_code
_entity_poly.pdbx_strand_id
1 'polypeptide(L)'
;MTDYYKVIVLTFIVTALWDVCLRYLSIHFDELPNIVKTNLPFMKDLEPYFHKHTLLAAALIAGFVGATTQPIILKITPFPKNIKNTNYLLAFLTVSFIVSALYGFIMKWSGLFPHLQEHYYDKLGLIKGLYHDGISGLIVQITLLIIFFIRTIALK
;
A
#
# COMPACT_ATOMS: atom_id res chain seq x y z
N MET A 1 -2.09 -25.34 -6.06
CA MET A 1 -2.00 -23.89 -6.35
C MET A 1 -2.04 -23.15 -5.03
N THR A 2 -1.17 -22.15 -4.80
CA THR A 2 -1.45 -21.19 -3.73
C THR A 2 -2.78 -20.55 -4.11
N ASP A 3 -3.77 -20.54 -3.22
CA ASP A 3 -5.06 -19.94 -3.51
C ASP A 3 -4.88 -18.43 -3.74
N TYR A 4 -4.62 -18.02 -4.98
CA TYR A 4 -4.30 -16.63 -5.33
C TYR A 4 -5.41 -15.68 -4.86
N TYR A 5 -6.67 -16.12 -4.88
CA TYR A 5 -7.78 -15.36 -4.35
C TYR A 5 -7.63 -15.06 -2.84
N LYS A 6 -7.08 -15.99 -2.03
CA LYS A 6 -6.84 -15.74 -0.60
C LYS A 6 -5.78 -14.67 -0.41
N VAL A 7 -4.73 -14.67 -1.23
CA VAL A 7 -3.71 -13.62 -1.18
C VAL A 7 -4.32 -12.28 -1.57
N ILE A 8 -5.13 -12.23 -2.64
CA ILE A 8 -5.80 -10.99 -3.08
C ILE A 8 -6.77 -10.44 -2.03
N VAL A 9 -7.61 -11.30 -1.44
CA VAL A 9 -8.54 -10.90 -0.36
C VAL A 9 -7.76 -10.44 0.87
N LEU A 10 -6.66 -11.10 1.21
CA LEU A 10 -5.83 -10.67 2.33
C LEU A 10 -5.14 -9.32 2.02
N THR A 11 -4.67 -9.11 0.79
CA THR A 11 -4.14 -7.81 0.34
C THR A 11 -5.19 -6.73 0.50
N PHE A 12 -6.44 -6.96 0.06
CA PHE A 12 -7.55 -6.01 0.26
C PHE A 12 -7.66 -5.58 1.73
N ILE A 13 -7.74 -6.55 2.64
CA ILE A 13 -7.91 -6.30 4.07
C ILE A 13 -6.71 -5.55 4.63
N VAL A 14 -5.48 -6.00 4.33
CA VAL A 14 -4.25 -5.39 4.85
C VAL A 14 -4.09 -3.96 4.34
N THR A 15 -4.33 -3.70 3.05
CA THR A 15 -4.25 -2.36 2.48
C THR A 15 -5.32 -1.43 3.09
N ALA A 16 -6.55 -1.91 3.26
CA ALA A 16 -7.62 -1.14 3.91
C ALA A 16 -7.26 -0.77 5.36
N LEU A 17 -6.67 -1.69 6.12
CA LEU A 17 -6.22 -1.43 7.50
C LEU A 17 -5.07 -0.43 7.55
N TRP A 18 -4.10 -0.50 6.62
CA TRP A 18 -3.04 0.49 6.54
C TRP A 18 -3.55 1.88 6.18
N ASP A 19 -4.59 1.99 5.35
CA ASP A 19 -5.26 3.27 5.08
C ASP A 19 -5.97 3.84 6.31
N VAL A 20 -6.60 2.99 7.15
CA VAL A 20 -7.15 3.41 8.44
C VAL A 20 -6.05 3.96 9.36
N CYS A 21 -4.90 3.29 9.44
CA CYS A 21 -3.75 3.79 10.18
C CYS A 21 -3.24 5.12 9.63
N LEU A 22 -3.09 5.22 8.30
CA LEU A 22 -2.63 6.43 7.63
C LEU A 22 -3.58 7.60 7.87
N ARG A 23 -4.89 7.36 7.83
CA ARG A 23 -5.92 8.33 8.17
C ARG A 23 -5.75 8.88 9.58
N TYR A 24 -5.57 7.98 10.56
CA TYR A 24 -5.37 8.39 11.95
C TYR A 24 -4.11 9.26 12.11
N LEU A 25 -3.00 8.84 11.50
CA LEU A 25 -1.73 9.57 11.50
C LEU A 25 -1.83 10.93 10.79
N SER A 26 -2.59 10.99 9.71
CA SER A 26 -2.79 12.20 8.91
C SER A 26 -3.61 13.25 9.67
N ILE A 27 -4.71 12.84 10.31
CA ILE A 27 -5.60 13.76 11.06
C ILE A 27 -4.91 14.26 12.36
N HIS A 28 -4.11 13.42 13.01
CA HIS A 28 -3.39 13.80 14.24
C HIS A 28 -1.92 14.14 13.96
N PHE A 29 -1.61 14.62 12.75
CA PHE A 29 -0.24 14.80 12.31
C PHE A 29 0.58 15.72 13.21
N ASP A 30 -0.04 16.78 13.76
CA ASP A 30 0.65 17.75 14.59
C ASP A 30 1.12 17.17 15.94
N GLU A 31 0.46 16.12 16.42
CA GLU A 31 0.80 15.36 17.64
C GLU A 31 1.94 14.36 17.43
N LEU A 32 2.33 14.10 16.18
CA LEU A 32 3.39 13.13 15.87
C LEU A 32 4.79 13.66 16.26
N PRO A 33 5.74 12.75 16.56
CA PRO A 33 7.12 13.12 16.81
C PRO A 33 7.73 13.93 15.65
N ASN A 34 8.58 14.91 15.97
CA ASN A 34 9.19 15.78 14.95
C ASN A 34 9.93 14.99 13.85
N ILE A 35 10.54 13.86 14.20
CA ILE A 35 11.19 12.97 13.24
C ILE A 35 10.21 12.51 12.16
N VAL A 36 8.98 12.13 12.53
CA VAL A 36 7.95 11.70 11.57
C VAL A 36 7.49 12.88 10.73
N LYS A 37 7.25 14.04 11.37
CA LYS A 37 6.80 15.24 10.67
C LYS A 37 7.79 15.74 9.62
N THR A 38 9.09 15.66 9.91
CA THR A 38 10.16 16.06 8.98
C THR A 38 10.38 15.06 7.85
N ASN A 39 10.30 13.74 8.13
CA ASN A 39 10.59 12.72 7.13
C ASN A 39 9.38 12.35 6.27
N LEU A 40 8.16 12.49 6.79
CA LEU A 40 6.91 12.09 6.13
C LEU A 40 5.88 13.23 6.11
N PRO A 41 6.25 14.44 5.65
CA PRO A 41 5.34 15.60 5.67
C PRO A 41 4.09 15.41 4.81
N PHE A 42 4.15 14.51 3.82
CA PHE A 42 3.03 14.17 2.94
C PHE A 42 1.79 13.66 3.68
N MET A 43 1.95 13.11 4.89
CA MET A 43 0.81 12.65 5.69
C MET A 43 -0.11 13.81 6.04
N LYS A 44 0.43 15.01 6.29
CA LYS A 44 -0.38 16.22 6.52
C LYS A 44 -1.16 16.61 5.27
N ASP A 45 -0.56 16.44 4.10
CA ASP A 45 -1.20 16.78 2.83
C ASP A 45 -2.43 15.92 2.51
N LEU A 46 -2.50 14.71 3.07
CA LEU A 46 -3.63 13.80 2.94
C LEU A 46 -4.83 14.13 3.85
N GLU A 47 -4.66 15.04 4.82
CA GLU A 47 -5.70 15.36 5.80
C GLU A 47 -7.03 15.79 5.14
N PRO A 48 -7.06 16.68 4.13
CA PRO A 48 -8.30 17.07 3.46
C PRO A 48 -8.98 15.91 2.73
N TYR A 49 -8.20 14.98 2.15
CA TYR A 49 -8.73 13.77 1.51
C TYR A 49 -9.48 12.89 2.52
N PHE A 50 -8.93 12.74 3.73
CA PHE A 50 -9.53 11.94 4.80
C PHE A 50 -10.70 12.60 5.54
N HIS A 51 -10.82 13.93 5.47
CA HIS A 51 -12.02 14.65 5.90
C HIS A 51 -13.15 14.57 4.88
N LYS A 52 -12.83 14.48 3.58
CA LYS A 52 -13.83 14.34 2.52
C LYS A 52 -14.52 12.97 2.52
N HIS A 53 -13.79 11.93 2.88
CA HIS A 53 -14.28 10.55 2.87
C HIS A 53 -14.59 10.05 4.29
N THR A 54 -15.59 9.17 4.41
CA THR A 54 -15.77 8.40 5.64
C THR A 54 -14.60 7.41 5.82
N LEU A 55 -14.35 7.00 7.07
CA LEU A 55 -13.34 5.98 7.39
C LEU A 55 -13.46 4.75 6.48
N LEU A 56 -14.70 4.24 6.37
CA LEU A 56 -14.99 3.05 5.59
C LEU A 56 -14.78 3.29 4.09
N ALA A 57 -15.22 4.44 3.55
CA ALA A 57 -15.08 4.74 2.14
C ALA A 57 -13.60 4.81 1.70
N ALA A 58 -12.77 5.53 2.45
CA ALA A 58 -11.33 5.63 2.17
C ALA A 58 -10.65 4.25 2.24
N ALA A 59 -10.94 3.48 3.29
CA ALA A 59 -10.38 2.14 3.48
C ALA A 59 -10.79 1.17 2.36
N LEU A 60 -12.06 1.22 1.91
CA LEU A 60 -12.54 0.38 0.80
C LEU A 60 -11.86 0.76 -0.53
N ILE A 61 -11.64 2.05 -0.79
CA ILE A 61 -10.91 2.52 -1.98
C ILE A 61 -9.47 1.98 -1.95
N ALA A 62 -8.76 2.17 -0.84
CA ALA A 62 -7.40 1.68 -0.69
C ALA A 62 -7.32 0.15 -0.83
N GLY A 63 -8.22 -0.57 -0.16
CA GLY A 63 -8.34 -2.02 -0.28
C GLY A 63 -8.57 -2.47 -1.72
N PHE A 64 -9.45 -1.80 -2.45
CA PHE A 64 -9.74 -2.09 -3.87
C PHE A 64 -8.51 -1.88 -4.75
N VAL A 65 -7.78 -0.78 -4.56
CA VAL A 65 -6.51 -0.52 -5.25
C VAL A 65 -5.52 -1.65 -4.97
N GLY A 66 -5.28 -1.99 -3.71
CA GLY A 66 -4.36 -3.09 -3.36
C GLY A 66 -4.77 -4.44 -3.98
N ALA A 67 -6.07 -4.76 -3.95
CA ALA A 67 -6.61 -6.00 -4.50
C ALA A 67 -6.51 -6.09 -6.03
N THR A 68 -6.56 -4.96 -6.73
CA THR A 68 -6.43 -4.93 -8.19
C THR A 68 -4.97 -4.85 -8.65
N THR A 69 -4.07 -4.30 -7.85
CA THR A 69 -2.62 -4.36 -8.08
C THR A 69 -2.06 -5.77 -7.85
N GLN A 70 -2.53 -6.50 -6.83
CA GLN A 70 -1.99 -7.81 -6.43
C GLN A 70 -1.95 -8.87 -7.55
N PRO A 71 -3.00 -9.07 -8.37
CA PRO A 71 -2.96 -10.01 -9.49
C PRO A 71 -1.83 -9.73 -10.48
N ILE A 72 -1.50 -8.45 -10.72
CA ILE A 72 -0.43 -8.05 -11.64
C ILE A 72 0.92 -8.51 -11.07
N ILE A 73 1.16 -8.22 -9.78
CA ILE A 73 2.37 -8.67 -9.07
C ILE A 73 2.48 -10.20 -9.14
N LEU A 74 1.40 -10.91 -8.82
CA LEU A 74 1.38 -12.38 -8.75
C LEU A 74 1.56 -13.06 -10.11
N LYS A 75 1.18 -12.40 -11.21
CA LYS A 75 1.42 -12.89 -12.58
C LYS A 75 2.90 -12.81 -12.96
N ILE A 76 3.62 -11.79 -12.49
CA ILE A 76 5.06 -11.61 -12.78
C ILE A 76 5.90 -12.46 -11.83
N THR A 77 5.64 -12.36 -10.53
CA THR A 77 6.32 -13.11 -9.48
C THR A 77 5.30 -13.69 -8.51
N PRO A 78 5.06 -15.02 -8.54
CA PRO A 78 4.17 -15.69 -7.60
C PRO A 78 4.51 -15.42 -6.14
N PHE A 79 3.50 -15.51 -5.26
CA PHE A 79 3.70 -15.25 -3.83
C PHE A 79 4.75 -16.21 -3.23
N PRO A 80 5.76 -15.70 -2.50
CA PRO A 80 6.81 -16.53 -1.93
C PRO A 80 6.27 -17.57 -0.95
N LYS A 81 6.62 -18.84 -1.17
CA LYS A 81 6.27 -19.95 -0.26
C LYS A 81 7.33 -20.23 0.80
N ASN A 82 8.55 -19.74 0.58
CA ASN A 82 9.68 -19.95 1.46
C ASN A 82 10.46 -18.64 1.63
N ILE A 83 10.38 -18.06 2.82
CA ILE A 83 11.06 -16.80 3.14
C ILE A 83 12.59 -16.94 3.25
N LYS A 84 13.11 -18.17 3.32
CA LYS A 84 14.57 -18.41 3.37
C LYS A 84 15.25 -18.21 2.02
N ASN A 85 14.50 -18.19 0.92
CA ASN A 85 15.06 -17.85 -0.40
C ASN A 85 15.13 -16.33 -0.56
N THR A 86 16.21 -15.74 -0.07
CA THR A 86 16.44 -14.29 -0.03
C THR A 86 16.45 -13.67 -1.43
N ASN A 87 17.05 -14.32 -2.42
CA ASN A 87 17.10 -13.82 -3.80
C ASN A 87 15.70 -13.74 -4.41
N TYR A 88 14.88 -14.77 -4.23
CA TYR A 88 13.50 -14.77 -4.71
C TYR A 88 12.63 -13.74 -3.96
N LEU A 89 12.83 -13.61 -2.65
CA LEU A 89 12.14 -12.62 -1.83
C LEU A 89 12.46 -11.20 -2.30
N LEU A 90 13.74 -10.91 -2.57
CA LEU A 90 14.17 -9.62 -3.08
C LEU A 90 13.60 -9.32 -4.47
N ALA A 91 13.55 -10.32 -5.36
CA ALA A 91 12.92 -10.18 -6.67
C ALA A 91 11.41 -9.88 -6.54
N PHE A 92 10.71 -10.61 -5.67
CA PHE A 92 9.28 -10.39 -5.40
C PHE A 92 9.02 -8.97 -4.85
N LEU A 93 9.80 -8.51 -3.88
CA LEU A 93 9.68 -7.17 -3.31
C LEU A 93 10.00 -6.09 -4.35
N THR A 94 11.04 -6.28 -5.17
CA THR A 94 11.38 -5.36 -6.26
C THR A 94 10.24 -5.23 -7.27
N VAL A 95 9.67 -6.35 -7.72
CA VAL A 95 8.52 -6.34 -8.63
C VAL A 95 7.32 -5.66 -7.98
N SER A 96 7.08 -5.93 -6.69
CA SER A 96 5.98 -5.32 -5.95
C SER A 96 6.12 -3.80 -5.85
N PHE A 97 7.33 -3.30 -5.61
CA PHE A 97 7.64 -1.87 -5.62
C PHE A 97 7.37 -1.26 -6.99
N ILE A 98 7.92 -1.84 -8.06
CA ILE A 98 7.77 -1.33 -9.43
C ILE A 98 6.31 -1.30 -9.84
N VAL A 99 5.58 -2.41 -9.66
CA VAL A 99 4.17 -2.51 -10.07
C VAL A 99 3.32 -1.54 -9.26
N SER A 100 3.54 -1.39 -7.96
CA SER A 100 2.77 -0.45 -7.12
C SER A 100 3.05 1.00 -7.49
N ALA A 101 4.32 1.36 -7.75
CA ALA A 101 4.69 2.67 -8.25
C ALA A 101 3.99 2.99 -9.58
N LEU A 102 4.04 2.06 -10.54
CA LEU A 102 3.35 2.23 -11.83
C LEU A 102 1.83 2.29 -11.69
N TYR A 103 1.26 1.57 -10.72
CA TYR A 103 -0.18 1.61 -10.46
C TYR A 103 -0.62 3.00 -9.96
N GLY A 104 0.23 3.70 -9.20
CA GLY A 104 0.04 5.11 -8.83
C GLY A 104 -0.16 6.02 -10.05
N PHE A 105 0.60 5.80 -11.11
CA PHE A 105 0.43 6.51 -12.38
C PHE A 105 -0.94 6.23 -13.02
N ILE A 106 -1.38 4.97 -13.02
CA ILE A 106 -2.69 4.58 -13.55
C ILE A 106 -3.81 5.26 -12.75
N MET A 107 -3.71 5.28 -11.42
CA MET A 107 -4.67 5.98 -10.56
C MET A 107 -4.75 7.47 -10.87
N LYS A 108 -3.60 8.14 -11.00
CA LYS A 108 -3.53 9.55 -11.37
C LYS A 108 -4.15 9.82 -12.74
N TRP A 109 -3.81 9.00 -13.75
CA TRP A 109 -4.29 9.21 -15.12
C TRP A 109 -5.76 8.84 -15.32
N SER A 110 -6.29 7.92 -14.51
CA SER A 110 -7.68 7.47 -14.62
C SER A 110 -8.72 8.55 -14.29
N GLY A 111 -8.33 9.59 -13.54
CA GLY A 111 -9.27 10.62 -13.05
C GLY A 111 -10.30 10.11 -12.03
N LEU A 112 -10.21 8.84 -11.59
CA LEU A 112 -11.17 8.23 -10.65
C LEU A 112 -11.05 8.79 -9.23
N PHE A 113 -9.89 9.34 -8.87
CA PHE A 113 -9.60 9.81 -7.50
C PHE A 113 -9.18 11.29 -7.49
N PRO A 114 -10.07 12.23 -7.84
CA PRO A 114 -9.71 13.64 -8.03
C PRO A 114 -9.19 14.32 -6.76
N HIS A 115 -9.77 14.00 -5.60
CA HIS A 115 -9.32 14.58 -4.32
C HIS A 115 -7.97 14.01 -3.86
N LEU A 116 -7.68 12.74 -4.18
CA LEU A 116 -6.37 12.15 -3.93
C LEU A 116 -5.34 12.80 -4.86
N GLN A 117 -5.70 13.07 -6.10
CA GLN A 117 -4.84 13.80 -7.02
C GLN A 117 -4.48 15.19 -6.52
N GLU A 118 -5.48 16.00 -6.17
CA GLU A 118 -5.30 17.37 -5.71
C GLU A 118 -4.43 17.46 -4.45
N HIS A 119 -4.72 16.62 -3.45
CA HIS A 119 -4.12 16.75 -2.14
C HIS A 119 -2.83 15.95 -1.97
N TYR A 120 -2.63 14.88 -2.74
CA TYR A 120 -1.42 14.04 -2.63
C TYR A 120 -0.52 14.20 -3.85
N TYR A 121 -0.99 13.83 -5.04
CA TYR A 121 -0.13 13.75 -6.23
C TYR A 121 0.35 15.10 -6.75
N ASP A 122 -0.50 16.14 -6.67
CA ASP A 122 -0.15 17.46 -7.21
C ASP A 122 0.75 18.24 -6.24
N LYS A 123 0.64 17.99 -4.93
CA LYS A 123 1.56 18.54 -3.92
C LYS A 123 2.91 17.85 -3.89
N LEU A 124 2.94 16.52 -3.97
CA LEU A 124 4.18 15.74 -3.95
C LEU A 124 4.97 15.86 -5.26
N GLY A 125 4.27 16.03 -6.38
CA GLY A 125 4.81 15.85 -7.70
C GLY A 125 4.94 14.38 -8.09
N LEU A 126 5.05 14.14 -9.40
CA LEU A 126 4.96 12.80 -9.99
C LEU A 126 6.00 11.82 -9.42
N ILE A 127 7.27 12.19 -9.39
CA ILE A 127 8.35 11.28 -8.99
C ILE A 127 8.21 10.85 -7.52
N LYS A 128 7.89 11.79 -6.62
CA LYS A 128 7.72 11.48 -5.19
C LYS A 128 6.47 10.65 -4.95
N GLY A 129 5.36 10.95 -5.62
CA GLY A 129 4.13 10.14 -5.55
C GLY A 129 4.38 8.68 -5.91
N LEU A 130 5.01 8.43 -7.07
CA LEU A 130 5.38 7.07 -7.51
C LEU A 130 6.27 6.34 -6.49
N TYR A 131 7.23 7.05 -5.90
CA TYR A 131 8.09 6.49 -4.86
C TYR A 131 7.27 6.06 -3.62
N HIS A 132 6.39 6.93 -3.12
CA HIS A 132 5.54 6.62 -1.96
C HIS A 132 4.55 5.48 -2.25
N ASP A 133 4.01 5.40 -3.46
CA ASP A 133 3.12 4.30 -3.86
C ASP A 133 3.88 2.96 -3.93
N GLY A 134 5.11 2.99 -4.45
CA GLY A 134 6.03 1.85 -4.42
C GLY A 134 6.34 1.39 -2.99
N ILE A 135 6.65 2.32 -2.08
CA ILE A 135 6.88 2.02 -0.66
C ILE A 135 5.63 1.44 0.01
N SER A 136 4.45 1.98 -0.28
CA SER A 136 3.18 1.46 0.24
C SER A 136 2.95 0.01 -0.20
N GLY A 137 3.27 -0.30 -1.46
CA GLY A 137 3.27 -1.67 -1.97
C GLY A 137 4.19 -2.60 -1.17
N LEU A 138 5.41 -2.15 -0.85
CA LEU A 138 6.34 -2.93 -0.03
C LEU A 138 5.81 -3.17 1.39
N ILE A 139 5.26 -2.14 2.05
CA ILE A 139 4.69 -2.27 3.40
C ILE A 139 3.60 -3.34 3.42
N VAL A 140 2.70 -3.32 2.44
CA VAL A 140 1.63 -4.32 2.29
C VAL A 140 2.23 -5.71 2.07
N GLN A 141 3.15 -5.89 1.12
CA GLN A 141 3.74 -7.21 0.86
C GLN A 141 4.52 -7.77 2.05
N ILE A 142 5.30 -6.94 2.74
CA ILE A 142 6.03 -7.33 3.95
C ILE A 142 5.05 -7.78 5.03
N THR A 143 3.94 -7.04 5.22
CA THR A 143 2.90 -7.43 6.18
C THR A 143 2.29 -8.78 5.82
N LEU A 144 1.97 -9.02 4.54
CA LEU A 144 1.46 -10.32 4.06
C LEU A 144 2.45 -11.46 4.30
N LEU A 145 3.73 -11.23 4.06
CA LEU A 145 4.81 -12.20 4.29
C LEU A 145 4.95 -12.54 5.78
N ILE A 146 4.84 -11.54 6.67
CA ILE A 146 4.84 -11.73 8.12
C ILE A 146 3.64 -12.59 8.54
N ILE A 147 2.42 -12.25 8.08
CA ILE A 147 1.21 -13.02 8.38
C ILE A 147 1.36 -14.48 7.90
N PHE A 148 1.88 -14.68 6.69
CA PHE A 148 2.14 -16.00 6.14
C PHE A 148 3.15 -16.79 6.97
N PHE A 149 4.22 -16.14 7.42
CA PHE A 149 5.25 -16.76 8.24
C PHE A 149 4.73 -17.18 9.61
N ILE A 150 4.00 -16.29 10.31
CA ILE A 150 3.38 -16.58 11.61
C ILE A 150 2.43 -17.77 11.49
N ARG A 151 1.57 -17.79 10.46
CA ARG A 151 0.66 -18.92 10.19
C ARG A 151 1.43 -20.23 9.98
N THR A 152 2.55 -20.18 9.26
CA THR A 152 3.36 -21.37 8.96
C THR A 152 4.03 -21.93 10.22
N ILE A 153 4.40 -21.08 11.18
CA ILE A 153 4.91 -21.51 12.49
C ILE A 153 3.79 -22.09 13.35
N ALA A 154 2.64 -21.41 13.43
CA ALA A 154 1.55 -21.79 14.33
C ALA A 154 0.83 -23.10 13.94
N LEU A 155 0.97 -23.54 12.69
CA LEU A 155 0.39 -24.79 12.18
C LEU A 155 1.39 -25.96 12.16
N LYS A 156 2.61 -25.75 12.66
CA LYS A 156 3.59 -26.82 12.93
C LYS A 156 3.49 -27.25 14.39
#